data_AF-A0A523A8X7-F1
#
_entry.id   AF-A0A523A8X7-F1
#
_cell.length_a   1.000
_cell.length_b   1.000
_cell.length_c   1.000
_cell.angle_alpha   90.00
_cell.angle_beta   90.00
_cell.angle_gamma   90.00
#
_symmetry.space_group_name_H-M   'P 1'
#
loop_
_entity.id
_entity.type
_entity.pdbx_description
1 polymer ?
#
loop_
_entity_poly.entity_id
_entity_poly.type
_entity_poly.pdbx_seq_one_letter_code
_entity_poly.pdbx_strand_id
1 'polypeptide(L)' 'GWSMSELNEELERRKKVLEFMVANNIRDFRNVSNAIHAYQVNPERAMKLLGIQEL' A
#
# COMPACT_ATOMS: atom_id res chain seq x y z
N GLY A 1 -4.82 17.43 -11.91
CA GLY A 1 -4.80 17.35 -10.44
C GLY A 1 -5.84 16.35 -10.02
N TRP A 2 -5.72 15.77 -8.82
CA TRP A 2 -6.72 14.84 -8.31
C TRP A 2 -7.96 15.58 -7.79
N SER A 3 -9.11 14.96 -7.98
CA SER A 3 -10.31 15.25 -7.20
C SER A 3 -10.11 14.82 -5.74
N MET A 4 -10.96 15.34 -4.85
CA MET A 4 -10.96 14.90 -3.45
C MET A 4 -11.27 13.41 -3.30
N SER A 5 -12.07 12.83 -4.19
CA SER A 5 -12.37 11.39 -4.17
C SER A 5 -11.13 10.57 -4.50
N GLU A 6 -10.47 10.89 -5.62
CA GLU A 6 -9.25 10.19 -6.05
C GLU A 6 -8.13 10.30 -5.00
N LEU A 7 -8.01 11.47 -4.35
CA LEU A 7 -7.06 11.65 -3.26
C LEU A 7 -7.39 10.77 -2.04
N ASN A 8 -8.66 10.72 -1.63
CA ASN A 8 -9.06 9.89 -0.49
C ASN A 8 -8.89 8.40 -0.78
N GLU A 9 -9.22 7.94 -1.99
CA GLU A 9 -9.01 6.56 -2.41
C GLU A 9 -7.53 6.17 -2.34
N GLU A 10 -6.63 7.02 -2.84
CA GLU A 10 -5.19 6.75 -2.76
C GLU A 10 -4.66 6.78 -1.32
N LEU A 11 -5.16 7.68 -0.47
CA LEU A 11 -4.81 7.71 0.95
C LEU A 11 -5.22 6.41 1.65
N GLU A 12 -6.42 5.91 1.37
CA GLU A 12 -6.92 4.67 1.97
C GLU A 12 -6.12 3.46 1.47
N ARG A 13 -5.75 3.41 0.18
CA ARG A 13 -4.86 2.36 -0.34
C ARG A 13 -3.51 2.36 0.38
N ARG A 14 -2.88 3.53 0.54
CA ARG A 14 -1.59 3.65 1.24
C ARG A 14 -1.68 3.23 2.71
N LYS A 15 -2.76 3.63 3.38
CA LYS A 15 -3.02 3.22 4.77
C LYS A 15 -3.09 1.70 4.88
N LYS A 16 -3.84 1.02 4.01
CA LYS A 16 -3.93 -0.45 4.01
C LYS A 16 -2.59 -1.15 3.81
N VAL A 17 -1.70 -0.61 2.96
CA VAL A 17 -0.33 -1.14 2.80
C VAL A 17 0.45 -1.04 4.12
N LEU A 18 0.38 0.10 4.80
CA LEU A 18 1.06 0.30 6.08
C LEU A 18 0.47 -0.60 7.19
N GLU A 19 -0.85 -0.75 7.24
CA GLU A 19 -1.53 -1.64 8.17
C GLU A 19 -1.14 -3.10 7.93
N PHE A 20 -1.05 -3.54 6.68
CA PHE A 20 -0.55 -4.87 6.33
C PHE A 20 0.86 -5.08 6.87
N MET A 21 1.75 -4.09 6.71
CA MET A 21 3.11 -4.19 7.20
C MET A 21 3.16 -4.35 8.72
N VAL A 22 2.34 -3.58 9.45
CA VAL A 22 2.22 -3.71 10.91
C VAL A 22 1.69 -5.09 11.30
N ALA A 23 0.62 -5.56 10.66
CA ALA A 23 -0.01 -6.84 10.94
C ALA A 23 0.92 -8.04 10.71
N ASN A 24 1.83 -7.93 9.73
CA ASN A 24 2.82 -8.96 9.40
C ASN A 24 4.19 -8.72 10.06
N ASN A 25 4.29 -7.79 11.02
CA ASN A 25 5.52 -7.45 11.75
C ASN A 25 6.71 -7.05 10.83
N ILE A 26 6.41 -6.43 9.69
CA ILE A 26 7.39 -5.89 8.75
C ILE A 26 7.87 -4.54 9.30
N ARG A 27 9.02 -4.54 9.99
CA ARG A 27 9.53 -3.36 10.72
C ARG A 27 10.95 -2.96 10.35
N ASP A 28 11.74 -3.87 9.80
CA ASP A 28 13.11 -3.53 9.41
C ASP A 28 13.10 -2.62 8.17
N PHE A 29 14.07 -1.70 8.16
CA PHE A 29 14.15 -0.65 7.15
C PHE A 29 14.16 -1.19 5.72
N ARG A 30 14.83 -2.32 5.47
CA ARG A 30 14.96 -2.89 4.12
C ARG A 30 13.62 -3.40 3.62
N ASN A 31 12.90 -4.19 4.42
CA ASN A 31 11.61 -4.73 4.02
C ASN A 31 10.54 -3.64 3.92
N VAL A 32 10.56 -2.65 4.82
CA VAL A 32 9.72 -1.44 4.74
C VAL A 32 9.96 -0.71 3.41
N SER A 33 11.21 -0.43 3.08
CA SER A 33 11.58 0.29 1.86
C SER A 33 11.16 -0.48 0.60
N ASN A 34 11.36 -1.80 0.60
CA ASN A 34 10.96 -2.66 -0.52
C ASN A 34 9.45 -2.68 -0.72
N ALA A 35 8.65 -2.73 0.36
CA ALA A 35 7.19 -2.70 0.28
C ALA A 35 6.68 -1.37 -0.29
N ILE A 36 7.23 -0.24 0.19
CA ILE A 36 6.90 1.10 -0.32
C ILE A 36 7.27 1.23 -1.80
N HIS A 37 8.48 0.82 -2.18
CA HIS A 37 8.94 0.87 -3.57
C HIS A 37 8.07 -0.01 -4.48
N ALA A 38 7.70 -1.22 -4.03
CA ALA A 38 6.82 -2.10 -4.79
C ALA A 38 5.45 -1.45 -5.06
N TYR A 39 4.87 -0.78 -4.05
CA TYR A 39 3.63 -0.02 -4.24
C TYR A 39 3.83 1.15 -5.20
N GLN A 40 4.92 1.93 -5.08
CA GLN A 40 5.18 3.07 -5.98
C GLN A 40 5.34 2.65 -7.45
N VAL A 41 5.97 1.49 -7.71
CA VAL A 41 6.21 1.00 -9.07
C VAL A 41 4.94 0.44 -9.70
N ASN A 42 4.16 -0.34 -8.95
CA ASN A 42 2.92 -0.93 -9.46
C ASN A 42 1.93 -1.13 -8.31
N PRO A 43 1.13 -0.10 -8.00
CA PRO A 43 0.17 -0.13 -6.90
C PRO A 43 -0.83 -1.30 -7.02
N GLU A 44 -1.32 -1.59 -8.22
CA GLU A 44 -2.35 -2.61 -8.46
C GLU A 44 -1.82 -4.02 -8.18
N ARG A 45 -0.61 -4.30 -8.67
CA ARG A 45 0.08 -5.57 -8.42
C ARG A 45 0.42 -5.72 -6.94
N ALA A 46 0.89 -4.65 -6.30
CA ALA A 46 1.19 -4.67 -4.87
C ALA A 46 -0.08 -4.99 -4.06
N MET A 47 -1.18 -4.27 -4.28
CA MET A 47 -2.44 -4.51 -3.57
C MET A 47 -2.96 -5.94 -3.76
N LYS A 48 -2.83 -6.50 -4.98
CA LYS A 48 -3.20 -7.90 -5.26
C LYS A 48 -2.36 -8.91 -4.46
N LEU A 49 -1.04 -8.72 -4.42
CA LEU A 49 -0.13 -9.62 -3.69
C LEU A 49 -0.33 -9.56 -2.18
N LEU A 50 -0.71 -8.40 -1.66
CA LEU A 50 -1.00 -8.19 -0.24
C LEU A 50 -2.37 -8.76 0.18
N GLY A 51 -3.20 -9.20 -0.77
CA GLY A 51 -4.55 -9.71 -0.50
C GLY A 51 -5.53 -8.62 -0.04
N ILE A 52 -5.26 -7.34 -0.36
CA ILE A 52 -6.02 -6.18 0.11
C ILE A 52 -7.02 -5.69 -0.97
N GLN A 53 -7.52 -6.58 -1.82
CA GLN A 53 -8.52 -6.20 -2.81
C GLN A 53 -9.87 -5.94 -2.12
N GLU A 54 -10.48 -4.80 -2.43
CA GLU A 54 -11.93 -4.65 -2.25
C GLU A 54 -12.63 -5.45 -3.36
N LEU A 55 -13.68 -6.17 -2.99
CA LEU A 55 -14.56 -6.92 -3.89
C LEU A 55 -15.24 -6.00 -4.91
#